data_AF-A0A355F5B7-F1
#
_entry.id   AF-A0A355F5B7-F1
#
_cell.length_a   1.000
_cell.length_b   1.000
_cell.length_c   1.000
_cell.angle_alpha   90.00
_cell.angle_beta   90.00
_cell.angle_gamma   90.00
#
_symmetry.space_group_name_H-M   'P 1'
#
loop_
_entity.id
_entity.type
_entity.pdbx_description
1 polymer ?
#
loop_
_entity_poly.entity_id
_entity_poly.type
_entity_poly.pdbx_seq_one_letter_code
_entity_poly.pdbx_strand_id
1 'polypeptide(L)'
;MQGLVDGTVDCIASDHAPHHADEKDVEFDKAPFGILGLETTLSLCLDRFVHAGLLTLPRLVELLSTGPARVLGLPGGTLQVGSPADVSIFDLDGEVTIVAADFR
;
A
#
# COMPACT_ATOMS: atom_id res chain seq x y z
N MET A 1 13.65 1.46 -7.10
CA MET A 1 13.94 1.31 -5.66
C MET A 1 14.64 2.54 -5.11
N GLN A 2 15.74 3.02 -5.72
CA GLN A 2 16.47 4.22 -5.26
C GLN A 2 15.56 5.43 -4.99
N GLY A 3 14.60 5.71 -5.88
CA GLY A 3 13.65 6.81 -5.71
C GLY A 3 12.77 6.76 -4.46
N LEU A 4 12.45 5.55 -3.95
CA LEU A 4 11.71 5.42 -2.68
C LEU A 4 12.58 5.79 -1.49
N VAL A 5 13.88 5.42 -1.56
CA VAL A 5 14.88 5.60 -0.51
C VAL A 5 15.35 7.05 -0.42
N ASP A 6 15.63 7.69 -1.57
CA ASP A 6 16.20 9.04 -1.61
C ASP A 6 15.18 10.18 -1.60
N GLY A 7 13.87 9.86 -1.62
CA GLY A 7 12.81 10.87 -1.59
C GLY A 7 12.34 11.35 -2.96
N THR A 8 12.89 10.85 -4.07
CA THR A 8 12.41 11.20 -5.42
C THR A 8 10.95 10.78 -5.64
N VAL A 9 10.52 9.68 -5.01
CA VAL A 9 9.12 9.23 -5.03
C VAL A 9 8.42 9.69 -3.75
N ASP A 10 7.30 10.38 -3.91
CA ASP A 10 6.51 10.91 -2.80
C ASP A 10 5.52 9.89 -2.20
N CYS A 11 5.02 8.95 -3.00
CA CYS A 11 3.87 8.12 -2.63
C CYS A 11 3.98 6.68 -3.14
N ILE A 12 3.41 5.73 -2.40
CA ILE A 12 3.03 4.40 -2.87
C ILE A 12 1.50 4.35 -2.97
N ALA A 13 0.98 3.85 -4.09
CA ALA A 13 -0.43 3.58 -4.31
C ALA A 13 -0.60 2.18 -4.91
N SER A 14 -1.69 1.50 -4.56
CA SER A 14 -1.90 0.09 -4.90
C SER A 14 -2.32 -0.16 -6.35
N ASP A 15 -2.82 0.88 -7.04
CA ASP A 15 -3.54 0.75 -8.31
C ASP A 15 -4.59 -0.37 -8.27
N HIS A 16 -5.32 -0.45 -7.16
CA HIS A 16 -6.32 -1.49 -6.94
C HIS A 16 -7.42 -1.42 -8.01
N ALA A 17 -7.41 -2.41 -8.90
CA ALA A 17 -8.26 -2.52 -10.07
C ALA A 17 -8.82 -3.96 -10.16
N PRO A 18 -9.83 -4.28 -9.32
CA PRO A 18 -10.46 -5.60 -9.27
C PRO A 18 -11.16 -5.97 -10.57
N HIS A 19 -11.10 -7.25 -10.92
CA HIS A 19 -11.89 -7.88 -11.98
C HIS A 19 -12.44 -9.21 -11.48
N HIS A 20 -13.57 -9.65 -12.03
CA HIS A 20 -14.12 -10.95 -11.69
C HIS A 20 -13.17 -12.07 -12.16
N ALA A 21 -13.18 -13.21 -11.48
CA ALA A 21 -12.31 -14.34 -11.82
C ALA A 21 -12.50 -14.79 -13.28
N ASP A 22 -13.76 -14.88 -13.72
CA ASP A 22 -14.10 -15.27 -15.10
C ASP A 22 -13.61 -14.26 -16.15
N GLU A 23 -13.50 -12.97 -15.79
CA GLU A 23 -12.96 -11.95 -16.71
C GLU A 23 -11.44 -12.10 -16.88
N LYS A 24 -10.76 -12.64 -15.86
CA LYS A 24 -9.32 -12.91 -15.88
C LYS A 24 -8.99 -14.31 -16.43
N ASP A 25 -9.93 -15.25 -16.41
CA ASP A 25 -9.78 -16.62 -16.93
C ASP A 25 -10.05 -16.70 -18.43
N VAL A 26 -9.33 -15.88 -19.19
CA VAL A 26 -9.36 -15.82 -20.65
C VAL A 26 -7.93 -15.74 -21.20
N GLU A 27 -7.76 -15.77 -22.52
CA GLU A 27 -6.44 -15.65 -23.13
C GLU A 27 -5.76 -14.32 -22.76
N PHE A 28 -4.42 -14.33 -22.70
CA PHE A 28 -3.63 -13.21 -22.18
C PHE A 28 -3.92 -11.87 -22.88
N ASP A 29 -4.17 -11.90 -24.19
CA ASP A 29 -4.49 -10.72 -24.99
C ASP A 29 -5.94 -10.22 -24.83
N LYS A 30 -6.81 -11.02 -24.21
CA LYS A 30 -8.21 -10.68 -23.92
C LYS A 30 -8.45 -10.32 -22.45
N ALA A 31 -7.61 -10.79 -21.55
CA ALA A 31 -7.77 -10.54 -20.11
C ALA A 31 -7.59 -9.04 -19.80
N PRO A 32 -8.46 -8.43 -18.97
CA PRO A 32 -8.33 -7.02 -18.62
C PRO A 32 -7.08 -6.78 -17.74
N PHE A 33 -6.49 -5.60 -17.89
CA PHE A 33 -5.43 -5.12 -17.03
C PHE A 33 -5.97 -4.77 -15.64
N GLY A 34 -5.21 -5.08 -14.60
CA GLY A 34 -5.57 -4.76 -13.22
C GLY A 34 -5.44 -5.96 -12.29
N ILE A 35 -5.09 -5.66 -11.03
CA ILE A 35 -5.00 -6.61 -9.93
C ILE A 35 -5.57 -5.98 -8.65
N LEU A 36 -5.93 -6.83 -7.69
CA LEU A 36 -6.24 -6.42 -6.33
C LEU A 36 -4.93 -6.03 -5.60
N GLY A 37 -4.91 -4.87 -4.95
CA GLY A 37 -3.77 -4.50 -4.08
C GLY A 37 -4.09 -3.77 -2.78
N LEU A 38 -5.33 -3.29 -2.58
CA LEU A 38 -5.68 -2.43 -1.45
C LEU A 38 -5.35 -3.05 -0.08
N GLU A 39 -5.80 -4.29 0.14
CA GLU A 39 -5.69 -4.97 1.45
C GLU A 39 -4.28 -5.53 1.70
N THR A 40 -3.50 -5.79 0.65
CA THR A 40 -2.18 -6.43 0.75
C THR A 40 -1.03 -5.44 0.76
N THR A 41 -1.26 -4.17 0.39
CA THR A 41 -0.20 -3.18 0.21
C THR A 41 0.66 -3.01 1.45
N LEU A 42 0.06 -2.84 2.64
CA LEU A 42 0.81 -2.59 3.87
C LEU A 42 1.69 -3.78 4.24
N SER A 43 1.12 -4.98 4.31
CA SER A 43 1.85 -6.21 4.68
C SER A 43 2.99 -6.51 3.72
N LEU A 44 2.77 -6.35 2.41
CA LEU A 44 3.82 -6.54 1.41
C LEU A 44 4.93 -5.49 1.52
N CYS A 45 4.59 -4.23 1.80
CA CYS A 45 5.61 -3.19 1.99
C CYS A 45 6.42 -3.40 3.27
N LEU A 46 5.79 -3.83 4.36
CA LEU A 46 6.49 -4.16 5.60
C LEU A 46 7.49 -5.30 5.37
N ASP A 47 7.05 -6.42 4.80
CA ASP A 47 7.91 -7.58 4.50
C ASP A 47 9.05 -7.22 3.54
N ARG A 48 8.70 -6.62 2.38
CA ARG A 48 9.66 -6.44 1.29
C ARG A 48 10.55 -5.23 1.44
N PHE A 49 10.16 -4.22 2.22
CA PHE A 49 10.96 -3.00 2.38
C PHE A 49 11.48 -2.79 3.79
N VAL A 50 10.64 -2.93 4.81
CA VAL A 50 11.07 -2.65 6.19
C VAL A 50 11.86 -3.81 6.76
N HIS A 51 11.32 -5.04 6.72
CA HIS A 51 12.01 -6.22 7.25
C HIS A 51 13.22 -6.62 6.43
N ALA A 52 13.21 -6.34 5.12
CA ALA A 52 14.37 -6.47 4.26
C ALA A 52 15.46 -5.40 4.50
N GLY A 53 15.23 -4.42 5.38
CA GLY A 53 16.19 -3.37 5.73
C GLY A 53 16.40 -2.28 4.67
N LEU A 54 15.47 -2.17 3.71
CA LEU A 54 15.56 -1.21 2.59
C LEU A 54 14.94 0.14 2.92
N LEU A 55 13.89 0.17 3.76
CA LEU A 55 13.24 1.38 4.24
C LEU A 55 13.09 1.34 5.76
N THR A 56 13.09 2.51 6.38
CA THR A 56 12.67 2.65 7.78
C THR A 56 11.14 2.66 7.86
N LEU A 57 10.58 2.23 9.00
CA LEU A 57 9.13 2.31 9.22
C LEU A 57 8.57 3.73 9.04
N PRO A 58 9.18 4.81 9.57
CA PRO A 58 8.70 6.18 9.31
C PRO A 58 8.68 6.55 7.83
N ARG A 59 9.66 6.09 7.04
CA ARG A 59 9.67 6.36 5.60
C ARG A 59 8.55 5.62 4.88
N LEU A 60 8.25 4.39 5.29
CA LEU A 60 7.08 3.67 4.76
C LEU A 60 5.76 4.39 5.11
N VAL A 61 5.61 4.85 6.36
CA VAL A 61 4.43 5.62 6.79
C VAL A 61 4.30 6.92 5.99
N GLU A 62 5.42 7.60 5.71
CA GLU A 62 5.40 8.78 4.85
C GLU A 62 4.88 8.42 3.44
N LEU A 63 5.42 7.38 2.81
CA LEU A 63 5.04 6.96 1.46
C LEU A 63 3.56 6.54 1.34
N LEU A 64 2.96 5.99 2.40
CA LEU A 64 1.58 5.48 2.39
C LEU A 64 0.55 6.46 2.97
N SER A 65 0.97 7.51 3.69
CA SER A 65 0.04 8.38 4.42
C SER A 65 0.39 9.86 4.27
N THR A 66 1.52 10.31 4.84
CA THR A 66 1.89 11.74 4.87
C THR A 66 2.18 12.31 3.48
N GLY A 67 2.90 11.56 2.63
CA GLY A 67 3.23 11.89 1.26
C GLY A 67 1.98 12.06 0.38
N PRO A 68 1.08 11.06 0.31
CA PRO A 68 -0.17 11.17 -0.42
C PRO A 68 -1.03 12.36 0.03
N ALA A 69 -1.18 12.57 1.34
CA ALA A 69 -1.94 13.71 1.87
C ALA A 69 -1.33 15.05 1.43
N ARG A 70 0.01 15.17 1.48
CA ARG A 70 0.76 16.35 1.03
C ARG A 70 0.59 16.61 -0.47
N VAL A 71 0.77 15.58 -1.31
CA VAL A 71 0.67 15.69 -2.77
C VAL A 71 -0.74 16.08 -3.22
N LEU A 72 -1.77 15.54 -2.56
CA LEU A 72 -3.17 15.80 -2.91
C LEU A 72 -3.76 17.03 -2.18
N GLY A 73 -3.02 17.64 -1.26
CA GLY A 73 -3.51 18.77 -0.45
C GLY A 73 -4.66 18.39 0.49
N LEU A 74 -4.69 17.14 0.96
CA LEU A 74 -5.74 16.61 1.83
C LEU A 74 -5.41 16.85 3.31
N PRO A 75 -6.41 17.09 4.17
CA PRO A 75 -6.20 17.05 5.61
C PRO A 75 -5.85 15.63 6.06
N GLY A 76 -5.06 15.49 7.14
CA GLY A 76 -4.66 14.19 7.68
C GLY A 76 -3.23 13.80 7.31
N GLY A 77 -2.97 12.50 7.22
CA GLY A 77 -1.61 11.97 7.01
C GLY A 77 -0.67 12.21 8.20
N THR A 78 -1.22 12.49 9.39
CA THR A 78 -0.50 12.85 10.60
C THR A 78 -1.32 12.49 11.85
N LEU A 79 -0.66 12.30 12.98
CA LEU A 79 -1.28 12.05 14.30
C LEU A 79 -1.27 13.29 15.20
N GLN A 80 -1.13 14.49 14.62
CA GLN A 80 -1.14 15.75 15.37
C GLN A 80 -2.55 16.09 15.90
N VAL A 81 -2.58 16.67 17.10
CA VAL A 81 -3.82 17.19 17.71
C VAL A 81 -4.53 18.15 16.74
N GLY A 82 -5.84 17.95 16.57
CA GLY A 82 -6.68 18.75 15.66
C GLY A 82 -6.76 18.21 14.23
N SER A 83 -6.01 17.16 13.88
CA SER A 83 -6.11 16.47 12.58
C SER A 83 -7.28 15.47 12.56
N PRO A 84 -7.75 15.04 11.37
CA PRO A 84 -8.69 13.92 11.25
C PRO A 84 -8.24 12.68 12.03
N ALA A 85 -9.18 11.97 12.64
CA ALA A 85 -8.92 10.81 13.49
C ALA A 85 -8.75 9.51 12.67
N ASP A 86 -8.01 9.58 11.56
CA ASP A 86 -7.76 8.46 10.66
C ASP A 86 -6.53 7.69 11.14
N VAL A 87 -6.77 6.63 11.92
CA VAL A 87 -5.71 5.86 12.58
C VAL A 87 -5.83 4.39 12.22
N SER A 88 -4.70 3.77 11.87
CA SER A 88 -4.57 2.33 11.70
C SER A 88 -3.56 1.78 12.70
N ILE A 89 -3.91 0.67 13.34
CA ILE A 89 -3.04 -0.09 14.24
C ILE A 89 -2.72 -1.41 13.54
N PHE A 90 -1.45 -1.74 13.43
CA PHE A 90 -0.97 -2.97 12.82
C PHE A 90 0.16 -3.57 13.64
N ASP A 91 0.23 -4.89 13.64
CA ASP A 91 1.34 -5.63 14.23
C ASP A 91 2.53 -5.63 13.26
N LEU A 92 3.71 -5.24 13.74
CA LEU A 92 4.92 -5.17 12.93
C LEU A 92 5.51 -6.55 12.69
N ASP A 93 5.40 -7.46 13.66
CA ASP A 93 6.06 -8.76 13.63
C ASP A 93 5.08 -9.91 13.35
N GLY A 94 3.79 -9.58 13.17
CA GLY A 94 2.73 -10.54 12.87
C GLY A 94 2.90 -11.18 11.49
N GLU A 95 2.97 -12.50 11.44
CA GLU A 95 3.00 -13.25 10.18
C GLU A 95 1.58 -13.35 9.58
N VAL A 96 1.47 -13.09 8.27
CA VAL A 96 0.20 -13.15 7.54
C VAL A 96 0.37 -14.02 6.30
N THR A 97 -0.53 -14.99 6.13
CA THR A 97 -0.70 -15.71 4.86
C THR A 97 -1.83 -15.05 4.08
N ILE A 98 -1.55 -14.63 2.85
CA ILE A 98 -2.55 -14.04 1.97
C ILE A 98 -3.33 -15.16 1.26
N VAL A 99 -4.64 -15.25 1.52
CA VAL A 99 -5.54 -16.22 0.91
C VAL A 99 -6.58 -15.49 0.08
N ALA A 100 -6.69 -15.84 -1.21
CA ALA A 100 -7.59 -15.14 -2.14
C ALA A 100 -9.07 -15.18 -1.70
N ALA A 101 -9.49 -16.28 -1.06
CA ALA A 101 -10.87 -16.47 -0.59
C ALA A 101 -11.25 -15.57 0.60
N ASP A 102 -10.28 -14.93 1.26
CA ASP A 102 -10.55 -14.07 2.42
C ASP A 102 -10.88 -12.62 2.01
N PHE A 103 -10.61 -12.25 0.75
CA PHE A 103 -10.92 -10.92 0.21
C PHE A 103 -12.40 -10.82 -0.20
N ARG A 104 -12.98 -9.63 0.00
CA ARG A 104 -14.40 -9.35 -0.24
C ARG A 104 -14.65 -8.62 -1.55
#